data_AF-Q2H0S6-F1
#
_entry.id   AF-Q2H0S6-F1
#
_cell.length_a   1.000
_cell.length_b   1.000
_cell.length_c   1.000
_cell.angle_alpha   90.00
_cell.angle_beta   90.00
_cell.angle_gamma   90.00
#
_symmetry.space_group_name_H-M   'P 1'
#
loop_
_entity.id
_entity.type
_entity.pdbx_description
1 polymer ?
#
loop_
_entity_poly.entity_id
_entity_poly.type
_entity_poly.pdbx_seq_one_letter_code
_entity_poly.pdbx_strand_id
1 'polypeptide(L)'
;MPSKRPRDEDAAVAAVAPPTADDTRKLKKAKHGFRVGPENLPDGAWRRKVTKIKKDLITKAKVKKQYAKIKAEHQKQASAPTPEDHTKNNAEPTIHPDQEGEDSTEPAPAQIHPERQAMLDAPSSLSKPPAQRQQRQRQQQQHQPTDETEADPAQPHSQTDQPDNPRQKRKHRHHKPDYYTKELATAERAKQAAAERAAEAARREQERQRRVADRERYRRAMAKAKTPGRDGRVKIGRESRLLLERVQRVVGKS
;
A
#
# COMPACT_ATOMS: atom_id res chain seq x y z
N MET A 1 -0.23 37.42 24.67
CA MET A 1 -1.09 36.40 24.01
C MET A 1 -1.50 36.94 22.65
N PRO A 2 -0.92 36.47 21.52
CA PRO A 2 -1.32 36.99 20.23
C PRO A 2 -2.70 36.41 19.85
N SER A 3 -3.67 37.32 19.74
CA SER A 3 -5.01 37.05 19.23
C SER A 3 -4.94 36.52 17.80
N LYS A 4 -5.68 35.44 17.56
CA LYS A 4 -5.87 34.85 16.24
C LYS A 4 -6.57 35.89 15.36
N ARG A 5 -6.01 36.18 14.18
CA ARG A 5 -6.74 36.87 13.11
C ARG A 5 -7.94 35.99 12.72
N PRO A 6 -9.16 36.55 12.57
CA PRO A 6 -10.29 35.78 12.10
C PRO A 6 -10.03 35.35 10.65
N ARG A 7 -10.51 34.16 10.32
CA ARG A 7 -10.39 33.54 9.01
C ARG A 7 -11.42 34.22 8.09
N ASP A 8 -11.04 34.51 6.85
CA ASP A 8 -11.85 35.15 5.79
C ASP A 8 -13.13 34.37 5.37
N GLU A 9 -13.64 33.48 6.20
CA GLU A 9 -14.80 32.61 5.90
C GLU A 9 -16.08 33.06 6.64
N ASP A 10 -15.99 33.96 7.62
CA ASP A 10 -17.16 34.40 8.43
C ASP A 10 -17.83 35.69 7.92
N ALA A 11 -17.21 36.42 6.98
CA ALA A 11 -17.79 37.64 6.41
C ALA A 11 -18.84 37.39 5.30
N ALA A 12 -18.92 36.17 4.78
CA ALA A 12 -19.76 35.84 3.62
C ALA A 12 -21.16 35.29 3.98
N VAL A 13 -21.47 35.06 5.25
CA VAL A 13 -22.72 34.38 5.66
C VAL A 13 -23.79 35.34 6.20
N ALA A 14 -23.51 36.65 6.29
CA ALA A 14 -24.45 37.63 6.85
C ALA A 14 -25.40 38.29 5.83
N ALA A 15 -25.42 37.86 4.56
CA ALA A 15 -26.19 38.54 3.52
C ALA A 15 -26.98 37.59 2.61
N VAL A 16 -27.82 36.71 3.16
CA VAL A 16 -28.86 36.01 2.37
C VAL A 16 -30.12 35.84 3.22
N ALA A 17 -31.13 36.68 2.95
CA ALA A 17 -32.51 36.48 3.39
C ALA A 17 -33.10 35.19 2.77
N PRO A 18 -34.06 34.50 3.42
CA PRO A 18 -34.58 33.24 2.90
C PRO A 18 -35.39 33.44 1.61
N PRO A 19 -35.25 32.57 0.59
CA PRO A 19 -36.01 32.68 -0.65
C PRO A 19 -37.47 32.24 -0.41
N THR A 20 -38.40 33.10 -0.82
CA THR A 20 -39.84 32.81 -0.86
C THR A 20 -40.13 31.64 -1.79
N ALA A 21 -40.96 30.72 -1.31
CA ALA A 21 -41.38 29.52 -1.99
C ALA A 21 -42.42 29.83 -3.07
N ASP A 22 -42.00 30.30 -4.25
CA ASP A 22 -42.86 30.35 -5.45
C ASP A 22 -42.06 30.61 -6.73
N ASP A 23 -41.11 29.72 -7.08
CA ASP A 23 -40.57 29.74 -8.45
C ASP A 23 -40.05 28.37 -8.92
N THR A 24 -40.89 27.34 -8.80
CA THR A 24 -40.61 25.99 -9.33
C THR A 24 -41.00 25.85 -10.81
N ARG A 25 -40.88 26.91 -11.61
CA ARG A 25 -40.98 26.78 -13.07
C ARG A 25 -39.64 26.29 -13.59
N LYS A 26 -39.59 25.00 -13.92
CA LYS A 26 -38.48 24.30 -14.57
C LYS A 26 -37.94 25.14 -15.74
N LEU A 27 -36.93 25.95 -15.47
CA LEU A 27 -36.10 26.61 -16.46
C LEU A 27 -35.42 25.50 -17.26
N LYS A 28 -35.97 25.21 -18.44
CA LYS A 28 -35.37 24.31 -19.43
C LYS A 28 -33.95 24.84 -19.64
N LYS A 29 -32.94 24.08 -19.21
CA LYS A 29 -31.53 24.47 -19.39
C LYS A 29 -31.35 24.82 -20.85
N ALA A 30 -30.99 26.07 -21.14
CA ALA A 30 -30.68 26.50 -22.49
C ALA A 30 -29.63 25.52 -23.03
N LYS A 31 -29.97 24.79 -24.10
CA LYS A 31 -29.05 23.85 -24.75
C LYS A 31 -27.85 24.66 -25.16
N HIS A 32 -26.76 24.49 -24.44
CA HIS A 32 -25.56 25.25 -24.66
C HIS A 32 -25.02 24.85 -26.03
N GLY A 33 -25.09 25.76 -27.01
CA GLY A 33 -24.57 25.53 -28.37
C GLY A 33 -23.10 25.14 -28.35
N PHE A 34 -22.54 24.76 -29.49
CA PHE A 34 -21.15 24.29 -29.61
C PHE A 34 -20.17 25.37 -29.12
N ARG A 35 -19.81 25.28 -27.84
CA ARG A 35 -18.97 26.24 -27.14
C ARG A 35 -17.51 25.90 -27.46
N VAL A 36 -16.96 26.52 -28.49
CA VAL A 36 -15.54 26.39 -28.87
C VAL A 36 -14.70 27.27 -27.96
N GLY A 37 -14.73 26.99 -26.66
CA GLY A 37 -13.92 27.65 -25.66
C GLY A 37 -12.82 26.71 -25.15
N PRO A 38 -11.74 27.23 -24.55
CA PRO A 38 -10.62 26.43 -24.02
C PRO A 38 -11.03 25.34 -23.00
N GLU A 39 -12.23 25.44 -22.44
CA GLU A 39 -12.90 24.43 -21.60
C GLU A 39 -13.35 23.17 -22.37
N ASN A 40 -13.70 23.29 -23.66
CA ASN A 40 -14.26 22.22 -24.47
C ASN A 40 -13.42 21.91 -25.73
N LEU A 41 -12.25 22.57 -25.85
CA LEU A 41 -11.18 22.09 -26.73
C LEU A 41 -10.65 20.77 -26.17
N PRO A 42 -10.13 19.85 -27.01
CA PRO A 42 -9.54 18.61 -26.56
C PRO A 42 -8.36 18.94 -25.65
N ASP A 43 -8.66 18.97 -24.35
CA ASP A 43 -7.71 19.17 -23.28
C ASP A 43 -6.60 18.16 -23.54
N GLY A 44 -5.41 18.67 -23.87
CA GLY A 44 -4.43 17.95 -24.70
C GLY A 44 -4.17 16.52 -24.23
N ALA A 45 -3.70 15.64 -25.13
CA ALA A 45 -3.57 14.20 -24.87
C ALA A 45 -2.93 13.85 -23.49
N TRP A 46 -2.04 14.71 -22.97
CA TRP A 46 -1.47 14.60 -21.64
C TRP A 46 -2.45 14.85 -20.48
N ARG A 47 -3.33 15.84 -20.55
CA ARG A 47 -4.33 16.09 -19.49
C ARG A 47 -5.37 14.98 -19.41
N ARG A 48 -5.74 14.35 -20.54
CA ARG A 48 -6.55 13.11 -20.56
C ARG A 48 -5.83 11.95 -19.86
N LYS A 49 -4.52 11.77 -20.11
CA LYS A 49 -3.71 10.75 -19.42
C LYS A 49 -3.63 11.03 -17.93
N VAL A 50 -3.35 12.26 -17.51
CA VAL A 50 -3.29 12.65 -16.09
C VAL A 50 -4.62 12.44 -15.39
N THR A 51 -5.73 12.86 -16.00
CA THR A 51 -7.07 12.65 -15.42
C THR A 51 -7.44 11.17 -15.36
N LYS A 52 -7.07 10.35 -16.37
CA LYS A 52 -7.25 8.89 -16.34
C LYS A 52 -6.42 8.24 -15.24
N ILE A 53 -5.14 8.58 -15.12
CA ILE A 53 -4.24 8.09 -14.06
C ILE A 53 -4.80 8.45 -12.69
N LYS A 54 -5.25 9.71 -12.51
CA LYS A 54 -5.85 10.17 -11.25
C LYS A 54 -7.11 9.37 -10.91
N LYS A 55 -8.02 9.19 -11.86
CA LYS A 55 -9.25 8.41 -11.69
C LYS A 55 -8.94 6.95 -11.33
N ASP A 56 -8.00 6.31 -12.05
CA ASP A 56 -7.57 4.93 -11.82
C ASP A 56 -6.89 4.74 -10.45
N LEU A 57 -6.10 5.71 -9.99
CA LEU A 57 -5.50 5.66 -8.66
C LEU A 57 -6.57 5.77 -7.56
N ILE A 58 -7.57 6.63 -7.77
CA ILE A 58 -8.70 6.78 -6.83
C ILE A 58 -9.53 5.49 -6.77
N THR A 59 -9.85 4.85 -7.89
CA THR A 59 -10.62 3.60 -7.90
C THR A 59 -9.84 2.48 -7.22
N LYS A 60 -8.55 2.31 -7.54
CA LYS A 60 -7.68 1.32 -6.89
C LYS A 60 -7.61 1.53 -5.37
N ALA A 61 -7.51 2.78 -4.91
CA ALA A 61 -7.50 3.08 -3.48
C ALA A 61 -8.85 2.75 -2.82
N LYS A 62 -9.97 3.06 -3.48
CA LYS A 62 -11.32 2.71 -2.98
C LYS A 62 -11.51 1.20 -2.88
N VAL A 63 -11.14 0.45 -3.92
CA VAL A 63 -11.22 -1.02 -3.93
C VAL A 63 -10.35 -1.61 -2.81
N LYS A 64 -9.12 -1.12 -2.64
CA LYS A 64 -8.25 -1.57 -1.53
C LYS A 64 -8.87 -1.28 -0.15
N LYS A 65 -9.49 -0.12 0.03
CA LYS A 65 -10.16 0.24 1.28
C LYS A 65 -11.36 -0.67 1.57
N GLN A 66 -12.20 -0.91 0.56
CA GLN A 66 -13.35 -1.82 0.68
C GLN A 66 -12.90 -3.26 0.92
N TYR A 67 -11.90 -3.74 0.20
CA TYR A 67 -11.33 -5.07 0.39
C TYR A 67 -10.74 -5.24 1.80
N ALA A 68 -9.99 -4.25 2.30
CA ALA A 68 -9.48 -4.27 3.67
C ALA A 68 -10.61 -4.32 4.70
N LYS A 69 -11.72 -3.63 4.46
CA LYS A 69 -12.91 -3.66 5.32
C LYS A 69 -13.55 -5.06 5.34
N ILE A 70 -13.84 -5.64 4.17
CA ILE A 70 -14.43 -6.98 4.05
C ILE A 70 -13.49 -8.03 4.65
N LYS A 71 -12.18 -7.93 4.38
CA LYS A 71 -11.19 -8.85 4.94
C LYS A 71 -11.14 -8.79 6.47
N ALA A 72 -11.23 -7.58 7.05
CA ALA A 72 -11.28 -7.41 8.49
C ALA A 72 -12.59 -7.95 9.10
N GLU A 73 -13.73 -7.73 8.44
CA GLU A 73 -15.02 -8.29 8.86
C GLU A 73 -15.02 -9.82 8.77
N HIS A 74 -14.54 -10.40 7.69
CA HIS A 74 -14.41 -11.85 7.53
C HIS A 74 -13.43 -12.45 8.55
N GLN A 75 -12.32 -11.77 8.85
CA GLN A 75 -11.41 -12.24 9.89
C GLN A 75 -12.04 -12.17 11.29
N LYS A 76 -12.83 -11.13 11.58
CA LYS A 76 -13.59 -11.02 12.84
C LYS A 76 -14.67 -12.10 12.96
N GLN A 77 -15.38 -12.39 11.88
CA GLN A 77 -16.38 -13.46 11.83
C GLN A 77 -15.71 -14.85 11.96
N ALA A 78 -14.56 -15.06 11.33
CA ALA A 78 -13.78 -16.29 11.47
C ALA A 78 -13.13 -16.46 12.85
N SER A 79 -12.89 -15.37 13.59
CA SER A 79 -12.37 -15.40 14.97
C SER A 79 -13.46 -15.37 16.03
N ALA A 80 -14.74 -15.29 15.66
CA ALA A 80 -15.83 -15.41 16.62
C ALA A 80 -15.95 -16.90 17.03
N PRO A 81 -15.85 -17.23 18.32
CA PRO A 81 -15.98 -18.62 18.78
C PRO A 81 -17.42 -19.09 18.52
N THR A 82 -17.54 -20.19 17.78
CA THR A 82 -18.78 -20.95 17.57
C THR A 82 -19.32 -21.41 18.93
N PRO A 83 -20.60 -21.15 19.27
CA PRO A 83 -21.28 -21.92 20.30
C PRO A 83 -21.47 -23.34 19.77
N GLU A 84 -21.01 -24.31 20.54
CA GLU A 84 -21.22 -25.74 20.30
C GLU A 84 -22.71 -26.09 20.42
N ASP A 85 -23.10 -27.12 19.65
CA ASP A 85 -23.96 -28.25 20.05
C ASP A 85 -25.29 -28.49 19.28
N HIS A 86 -25.58 -29.79 19.17
CA HIS A 86 -26.82 -30.50 18.82
C HIS A 86 -26.99 -31.13 17.42
N THR A 87 -26.40 -32.31 17.33
CA THR A 87 -26.91 -33.62 16.85
C THR A 87 -28.37 -33.76 16.34
N LYS A 88 -28.47 -34.44 15.18
CA LYS A 88 -29.35 -35.58 14.82
C LYS A 88 -30.87 -35.39 14.54
N ASN A 89 -31.22 -35.90 13.34
CA ASN A 89 -32.38 -36.74 12.96
C ASN A 89 -33.54 -36.12 12.14
N ASN A 90 -33.45 -36.44 10.85
CA ASN A 90 -34.47 -36.89 9.89
C ASN A 90 -35.93 -36.99 10.40
N ALA A 91 -36.84 -36.37 9.65
CA ALA A 91 -38.29 -36.40 9.82
C ALA A 91 -38.98 -37.06 8.61
N GLU A 92 -40.02 -37.84 8.85
CA GLU A 92 -41.18 -37.94 7.94
C GLU A 92 -42.49 -37.96 8.75
N PRO A 93 -43.63 -37.58 8.13
CA PRO A 93 -44.70 -36.86 8.81
C PRO A 93 -46.03 -37.63 8.88
N THR A 94 -46.94 -37.25 9.78
CA THR A 94 -48.36 -37.62 9.72
C THR A 94 -49.21 -36.52 10.36
N ILE A 95 -50.39 -36.27 9.76
CA ILE A 95 -51.20 -35.06 9.85
C ILE A 95 -52.51 -35.31 10.63
N HIS A 96 -52.82 -34.38 11.57
CA HIS A 96 -54.13 -33.91 12.13
C HIS A 96 -55.03 -34.81 13.03
N PRO A 97 -55.99 -34.24 13.83
CA PRO A 97 -56.05 -32.92 14.52
C PRO A 97 -56.65 -32.95 15.97
N ASP A 98 -56.80 -31.75 16.55
CA ASP A 98 -57.67 -31.33 17.69
C ASP A 98 -57.34 -31.74 19.13
N GLN A 99 -56.80 -30.78 19.93
CA GLN A 99 -57.44 -30.29 21.17
C GLN A 99 -56.58 -29.24 21.90
N GLU A 100 -57.28 -28.32 22.57
CA GLU A 100 -56.79 -27.09 23.17
C GLU A 100 -55.91 -27.31 24.41
N GLY A 101 -54.90 -26.43 24.59
CA GLY A 101 -54.16 -26.32 25.84
C GLY A 101 -52.74 -25.74 25.68
N GLU A 102 -52.56 -24.54 26.25
CA GLU A 102 -51.33 -23.94 26.79
C GLU A 102 -49.97 -23.98 26.05
N ASP A 103 -49.37 -22.79 26.04
CA ASP A 103 -47.94 -22.46 26.07
C ASP A 103 -47.07 -22.58 24.79
N SER A 104 -46.14 -21.62 24.66
CA SER A 104 -45.06 -21.47 23.67
C SER A 104 -45.32 -20.56 22.46
N THR A 105 -44.80 -19.32 22.52
CA THR A 105 -44.58 -18.50 21.33
C THR A 105 -43.38 -19.06 20.55
N GLU A 106 -43.69 -19.69 19.41
CA GLU A 106 -42.77 -20.28 18.45
C GLU A 106 -41.87 -19.21 17.77
N PRO A 107 -40.55 -19.42 17.59
CA PRO A 107 -39.69 -18.48 16.89
C PRO A 107 -39.88 -18.62 15.37
N ALA A 108 -40.13 -17.50 14.70
CA ALA A 108 -40.30 -17.42 13.25
C ALA A 108 -39.20 -18.17 12.46
N PRO A 109 -39.52 -18.81 11.33
CA PRO A 109 -38.53 -19.52 10.51
C PRO A 109 -37.46 -18.54 10.04
N ALA A 110 -36.19 -18.90 10.28
CA ALA A 110 -35.04 -18.08 9.92
C ALA A 110 -35.11 -17.65 8.45
N GLN A 111 -35.36 -16.37 8.22
CA GLN A 111 -35.34 -15.76 6.90
C GLN A 111 -33.94 -15.93 6.30
N ILE A 112 -33.82 -16.89 5.39
CA ILE A 112 -32.61 -17.11 4.60
C ILE A 112 -32.33 -15.80 3.85
N HIS A 113 -31.14 -15.23 4.06
CA HIS A 113 -30.74 -14.01 3.36
C HIS A 113 -30.93 -14.17 1.83
N PRO A 114 -31.43 -13.16 1.11
CA PRO A 114 -31.83 -13.27 -0.29
C PRO A 114 -30.68 -13.76 -1.21
N GLU A 115 -29.44 -13.44 -0.86
CA GLU A 115 -28.24 -13.90 -1.57
C GLU A 115 -28.00 -15.41 -1.45
N ARG A 116 -28.35 -16.01 -0.31
CA ARG A 116 -28.25 -17.47 -0.09
C ARG A 116 -29.35 -18.22 -0.83
N GLN A 117 -30.52 -17.60 -1.01
CA GLN A 117 -31.63 -18.15 -1.80
C GLN A 117 -31.29 -18.19 -3.30
N ALA A 118 -30.67 -17.12 -3.82
CA ALA A 118 -30.17 -17.07 -5.19
C ALA A 118 -29.09 -18.13 -5.50
N MET A 119 -28.33 -18.57 -4.49
CA MET A 119 -27.31 -19.60 -4.65
C MET A 119 -27.90 -21.03 -4.66
N LEU A 120 -29.07 -21.22 -4.05
CA LEU A 120 -29.81 -22.49 -4.02
C LEU A 120 -30.70 -22.67 -5.26
N ASP A 121 -31.29 -21.58 -5.78
CA ASP A 121 -32.15 -21.60 -6.98
C ASP A 121 -31.35 -21.68 -8.29
N ALA A 122 -30.02 -21.51 -8.25
CA ALA A 122 -29.17 -21.68 -9.42
C ALA A 122 -29.07 -23.18 -9.79
N PRO A 123 -29.45 -23.59 -11.01
CA PRO A 123 -29.32 -24.99 -11.41
C PRO A 123 -27.85 -25.40 -11.40
N SER A 124 -27.55 -26.46 -10.63
CA SER A 124 -26.26 -27.13 -10.53
C SER A 124 -25.84 -27.72 -11.88
N SER A 125 -25.35 -26.88 -12.80
CA SER A 125 -24.71 -27.33 -14.03
C SER A 125 -23.24 -27.64 -13.75
N LEU A 126 -23.02 -28.89 -13.33
CA LEU A 126 -21.86 -29.74 -13.66
C LEU A 126 -20.46 -29.18 -13.38
N SER A 127 -19.86 -29.74 -12.33
CA SER A 127 -18.42 -29.78 -12.09
C SER A 127 -17.64 -30.34 -13.28
N LYS A 128 -16.52 -29.70 -13.65
CA LYS A 128 -15.33 -30.37 -14.20
C LYS A 128 -14.07 -29.78 -13.55
N PRO A 129 -13.29 -30.56 -12.77
CA PRO A 129 -11.95 -30.15 -12.40
C PRO A 129 -10.99 -30.33 -13.59
N PRO A 130 -10.02 -29.42 -13.83
CA PRO A 130 -9.04 -29.60 -14.89
C PRO A 130 -8.02 -30.69 -14.51
N ALA A 131 -8.16 -31.86 -15.12
CA ALA A 131 -7.17 -32.94 -15.08
C ALA A 131 -5.98 -32.60 -16.00
N GLN A 132 -5.04 -31.77 -15.53
CA GLN A 132 -3.73 -31.57 -16.18
C GLN A 132 -2.65 -31.27 -15.14
N ARG A 133 -2.26 -32.26 -14.32
CA ARG A 133 -1.07 -32.13 -13.46
C ARG A 133 -0.38 -33.44 -13.07
N GLN A 134 -0.46 -34.49 -13.88
CA GLN A 134 0.18 -35.78 -13.55
C GLN A 134 1.22 -36.30 -14.55
N GLN A 135 1.55 -35.58 -15.63
CA GLN A 135 2.55 -36.08 -16.61
C GLN A 135 4.00 -35.62 -16.40
N ARG A 136 4.32 -34.83 -15.36
CA ARG A 136 5.70 -34.34 -15.15
C ARG A 136 6.53 -35.07 -14.09
N GLN A 137 5.95 -36.03 -13.34
CA GLN A 137 6.67 -36.69 -12.24
C GLN A 137 7.26 -38.06 -12.58
N ARG A 138 7.12 -38.56 -13.81
CA ARG A 138 7.63 -39.89 -14.20
C ARG A 138 9.05 -39.93 -14.77
N GLN A 139 9.75 -38.80 -14.92
CA GLN A 139 11.11 -38.77 -15.51
C GLN A 139 12.24 -38.51 -14.50
N GLN A 140 12.01 -38.63 -13.19
CA GLN A 140 13.07 -38.41 -12.17
C GLN A 140 13.39 -39.64 -11.30
N GLN A 141 12.86 -40.82 -11.64
CA GLN A 141 13.24 -42.06 -10.96
C GLN A 141 14.04 -42.93 -11.90
N GLN A 142 15.31 -42.62 -12.03
CA GLN A 142 16.38 -43.54 -12.43
C GLN A 142 17.67 -42.77 -12.23
N HIS A 143 18.46 -43.18 -11.22
CA HIS A 143 19.91 -43.03 -11.00
C HIS A 143 20.15 -43.17 -9.49
N GLN A 144 20.23 -44.41 -9.02
CA GLN A 144 20.99 -44.72 -7.80
C GLN A 144 22.46 -44.93 -8.22
N PRO A 145 23.45 -44.37 -7.51
CA PRO A 145 24.79 -44.92 -7.50
C PRO A 145 24.97 -45.79 -6.26
N THR A 146 25.43 -47.01 -6.48
CA THR A 146 25.93 -47.95 -5.47
C THR A 146 27.26 -47.45 -4.92
N ASP A 147 27.40 -47.46 -3.60
CA ASP A 147 28.69 -47.39 -2.89
C ASP A 147 29.40 -48.74 -3.04
N GLU A 148 30.55 -48.76 -3.70
CA GLU A 148 31.58 -49.77 -3.47
C GLU A 148 32.92 -49.09 -3.25
N THR A 149 33.33 -49.14 -2.00
CA THR A 149 34.67 -48.90 -1.51
C THR A 149 35.58 -50.00 -2.02
N GLU A 150 36.72 -49.65 -2.62
CA GLU A 150 37.96 -50.39 -2.37
C GLU A 150 39.18 -49.51 -2.70
N ALA A 151 40.10 -49.48 -1.74
CA ALA A 151 41.37 -48.81 -1.80
C ALA A 151 42.43 -49.79 -2.32
N ASP A 152 43.40 -49.30 -3.09
CA ASP A 152 44.79 -49.72 -2.89
C ASP A 152 45.80 -48.71 -3.51
N PRO A 153 47.01 -48.54 -2.93
CA PRO A 153 47.99 -47.54 -3.32
C PRO A 153 49.16 -48.15 -4.11
N ALA A 154 49.51 -47.57 -5.25
CA ALA A 154 50.79 -47.83 -5.90
C ALA A 154 51.34 -46.56 -6.58
N GLN A 155 52.45 -46.07 -6.04
CA GLN A 155 53.47 -45.27 -6.74
C GLN A 155 54.25 -46.18 -7.74
N PRO A 156 55.20 -45.73 -8.61
CA PRO A 156 55.66 -44.38 -8.96
C PRO A 156 56.07 -44.19 -10.47
N HIS A 157 56.56 -42.99 -10.81
CA HIS A 157 57.46 -42.57 -11.92
C HIS A 157 57.30 -43.08 -13.37
N SER A 158 57.19 -42.16 -14.34
CA SER A 158 58.18 -42.00 -15.44
C SER A 158 57.81 -40.87 -16.39
N GLN A 159 58.86 -40.19 -16.86
CA GLN A 159 58.86 -39.19 -17.92
C GLN A 159 58.36 -39.80 -19.24
N THR A 160 57.53 -39.07 -19.97
CA THR A 160 57.43 -39.21 -21.43
C THR A 160 56.81 -37.94 -22.01
N ASP A 161 57.54 -37.36 -22.96
CA ASP A 161 57.07 -36.33 -23.87
C ASP A 161 55.96 -36.86 -24.81
N GLN A 162 55.06 -35.96 -25.20
CA GLN A 162 53.92 -36.05 -26.17
C GLN A 162 52.54 -36.50 -25.63
N PRO A 163 51.40 -36.04 -26.19
CA PRO A 163 51.12 -34.89 -27.08
C PRO A 163 50.06 -33.94 -26.48
N ASP A 164 49.78 -32.83 -27.17
CA ASP A 164 48.62 -31.94 -26.92
C ASP A 164 47.35 -32.73 -26.62
N ASN A 165 46.93 -32.76 -25.35
CA ASN A 165 45.77 -33.51 -24.90
C ASN A 165 44.54 -32.56 -24.87
N PRO A 166 43.65 -32.55 -25.88
CA PRO A 166 42.48 -31.67 -25.90
C PRO A 166 41.47 -31.98 -24.78
N ARG A 167 41.71 -33.03 -23.98
CA ARG A 167 40.83 -33.46 -22.88
C ARG A 167 40.97 -32.65 -21.59
N GLN A 168 42.05 -31.86 -21.41
CA GLN A 168 42.19 -31.03 -20.20
C GLN A 168 41.34 -29.74 -20.22
N LYS A 169 40.83 -29.32 -21.40
CA LYS A 169 39.99 -28.12 -21.53
C LYS A 169 38.53 -28.27 -21.09
N ARG A 170 38.11 -29.42 -20.52
CA ARG A 170 36.69 -29.68 -20.20
C ARG A 170 36.27 -29.47 -18.74
N LYS A 171 37.11 -28.90 -17.88
CA LYS A 171 36.80 -28.81 -16.42
C LYS A 171 36.70 -27.40 -15.83
N HIS A 172 36.36 -26.39 -16.64
CA HIS A 172 35.73 -25.17 -16.11
C HIS A 172 34.22 -25.23 -16.32
N ARG A 173 33.57 -26.26 -15.76
CA ARG A 173 32.12 -26.23 -15.62
C ARG A 173 31.83 -25.22 -14.52
N HIS A 174 31.37 -24.03 -14.89
CA HIS A 174 30.91 -23.02 -13.95
C HIS A 174 29.93 -23.68 -12.96
N HIS A 175 30.37 -23.81 -11.70
CA HIS A 175 29.51 -24.32 -10.66
C HIS A 175 28.38 -23.32 -10.48
N LYS A 176 27.15 -23.79 -10.70
CA LYS A 176 25.97 -22.93 -10.53
C LYS A 176 25.83 -22.71 -9.04
N PRO A 177 25.73 -21.45 -8.57
CA PRO A 177 25.58 -21.20 -7.14
C PRO A 177 24.35 -21.93 -6.61
N ASP A 178 24.55 -22.64 -5.50
CA ASP A 178 23.51 -23.38 -4.80
C ASP A 178 22.39 -22.42 -4.35
N TYR A 179 21.17 -22.93 -4.21
CA TYR A 179 19.98 -22.16 -3.90
C TYR A 179 20.18 -21.25 -2.69
N TYR A 180 20.77 -21.78 -1.62
CA TYR A 180 21.05 -21.04 -0.39
C TYR A 180 22.06 -19.90 -0.59
N THR A 181 23.08 -20.10 -1.44
CA THR A 181 24.06 -19.05 -1.73
C THR A 181 23.44 -17.87 -2.49
N LYS A 182 22.43 -18.13 -3.34
CA LYS A 182 21.67 -17.07 -4.02
C LYS A 182 20.78 -16.31 -3.05
N GLU A 183 20.13 -17.00 -2.11
CA GLU A 183 19.30 -16.36 -1.09
C GLU A 183 20.13 -15.45 -0.19
N LEU A 184 21.29 -15.90 0.28
CA LEU A 184 22.22 -15.07 1.05
C LEU A 184 22.66 -13.82 0.27
N ALA A 185 23.07 -13.98 -1.01
CA ALA A 185 23.46 -12.85 -1.84
C ALA A 185 22.31 -11.86 -2.07
N THR A 186 21.08 -12.34 -2.21
CA THR A 186 19.90 -11.46 -2.34
C THR A 186 19.58 -10.74 -1.05
N ALA A 187 19.75 -11.40 0.10
CA ALA A 187 19.55 -10.80 1.42
C ALA A 187 20.61 -9.73 1.71
N GLU A 188 21.86 -9.97 1.35
CA GLU A 188 22.94 -8.98 1.43
C GLU A 188 22.67 -7.78 0.54
N ARG A 189 22.28 -8.01 -0.72
CA ARG A 189 21.92 -6.92 -1.64
C ARG A 189 20.72 -6.11 -1.14
N ALA A 190 19.73 -6.77 -0.54
CA ALA A 190 18.59 -6.09 0.07
C ALA A 190 19.00 -5.24 1.28
N LYS A 191 19.89 -5.76 2.15
CA LYS A 191 20.47 -5.02 3.28
C LYS A 191 21.28 -3.81 2.79
N GLN A 192 22.11 -3.98 1.77
CA GLN A 192 22.90 -2.90 1.18
C GLN A 192 22.01 -1.82 0.58
N ALA A 193 21.01 -2.18 -0.24
CA ALA A 193 20.07 -1.22 -0.81
C ALA A 193 19.22 -0.50 0.26
N ALA A 194 18.88 -1.19 1.37
CA ALA A 194 18.22 -0.56 2.51
C ALA A 194 19.15 0.41 3.26
N ALA A 195 20.42 0.04 3.44
CA ALA A 195 21.43 0.88 4.07
C ALA A 195 21.73 2.13 3.23
N GLU A 196 21.83 2.00 1.90
CA GLU A 196 22.00 3.14 0.99
C GLU A 196 20.80 4.08 1.04
N ARG A 197 19.57 3.54 1.01
CA ARG A 197 18.35 4.36 1.16
C ARG A 197 18.30 5.06 2.52
N ALA A 198 18.73 4.40 3.59
CA ALA A 198 18.80 4.99 4.92
C ALA A 198 19.88 6.08 5.00
N ALA A 199 21.05 5.85 4.40
CA ALA A 199 22.14 6.84 4.34
C ALA A 199 21.73 8.08 3.55
N GLU A 200 21.07 7.91 2.40
CA GLU A 200 20.56 9.03 1.62
C GLU A 200 19.47 9.81 2.38
N ALA A 201 18.57 9.10 3.07
CA ALA A 201 17.57 9.72 3.94
C ALA A 201 18.23 10.51 5.08
N ALA A 202 19.26 9.95 5.73
CA ALA A 202 20.03 10.62 6.79
C ALA A 202 20.76 11.86 6.28
N ARG A 203 21.32 11.83 5.05
CA ARG A 203 21.95 13.02 4.43
C ARG A 203 20.93 14.14 4.21
N ARG A 204 19.76 13.81 3.65
CA ARG A 204 18.66 14.78 3.46
C ARG A 204 18.13 15.31 4.79
N GLU A 205 18.10 14.49 5.82
CA GLU A 205 17.68 14.91 7.16
C GLU A 205 18.72 15.84 7.79
N GLN A 206 20.01 15.51 7.72
CA GLN A 206 21.09 16.38 8.22
C GLN A 206 21.09 17.74 7.53
N GLU A 207 20.87 17.81 6.21
CA GLU A 207 20.75 19.09 5.50
C GLU A 207 19.55 19.90 6.01
N ARG A 208 18.39 19.24 6.16
CA ARG A 208 17.19 19.88 6.72
C ARG A 208 17.43 20.35 8.15
N GLN A 209 18.06 19.54 8.99
CA GLN A 209 18.40 19.85 10.37
C GLN A 209 19.38 21.03 10.45
N ARG A 210 20.40 21.08 9.59
CA ARG A 210 21.32 22.25 9.50
C ARG A 210 20.56 23.51 9.13
N ARG A 211 19.69 23.46 8.12
CA ARG A 211 18.87 24.60 7.70
C ARG A 211 17.91 25.06 8.80
N VAL A 212 17.30 24.14 9.54
CA VAL A 212 16.43 24.44 10.68
C VAL A 212 17.23 25.03 11.84
N ALA A 213 18.36 24.41 12.20
CA ALA A 213 19.25 24.89 13.26
C ALA A 213 19.77 26.30 12.99
N ASP A 214 20.16 26.61 11.75
CA ASP A 214 20.59 27.97 11.36
C ASP A 214 19.46 28.99 11.52
N ARG A 215 18.23 28.60 11.13
CA ARG A 215 17.04 29.44 11.31
C ARG A 215 16.72 29.65 12.79
N GLU A 216 16.83 28.61 13.61
CA GLU A 216 16.58 28.68 15.05
C GLU A 216 17.64 29.51 15.76
N ARG A 217 18.93 29.32 15.42
CA ARG A 217 20.04 30.16 15.90
C ARG A 217 19.80 31.62 15.57
N TYR A 218 19.45 31.93 14.32
CA TYR A 218 19.14 33.29 13.90
C TYR A 218 17.91 33.85 14.63
N ARG A 219 16.83 33.07 14.75
CA ARG A 219 15.61 33.45 15.47
C ARG A 219 15.91 33.73 16.95
N ARG A 220 16.70 32.88 17.61
CA ARG A 220 17.10 33.04 19.01
C ARG A 220 17.99 34.27 19.20
N ALA A 221 18.94 34.52 18.29
CA ALA A 221 19.79 35.69 18.34
C ALA A 221 18.97 36.99 18.14
N MET A 222 18.05 37.02 17.18
CA MET A 222 17.14 38.16 16.97
C MET A 222 16.22 38.39 18.17
N ALA A 223 15.68 37.31 18.77
CA ALA A 223 14.86 37.42 19.98
C ALA A 223 15.65 38.01 21.16
N LYS A 224 16.92 37.60 21.32
CA LYS A 224 17.83 38.15 22.33
C LYS A 224 18.18 39.61 22.06
N ALA A 225 18.37 40.00 20.80
CA ALA A 225 18.62 41.39 20.41
C ALA A 225 17.39 42.29 20.67
N LYS A 226 16.19 41.75 20.44
CA LYS A 226 14.89 42.39 20.70
C LYS A 226 14.51 42.47 22.18
N THR A 227 15.23 41.76 23.06
CA THR A 227 14.95 41.82 24.50
C THR A 227 15.35 43.20 25.03
N PRO A 228 14.40 43.96 25.62
CA PRO A 228 14.67 45.30 26.13
C PRO A 228 15.67 45.27 27.30
N GLY A 229 16.43 46.36 27.46
CA GLY A 229 17.35 46.52 28.59
C GLY A 229 16.62 46.84 29.89
N ARG A 230 17.40 47.09 30.96
CA ARG A 230 16.86 47.50 32.26
C ARG A 230 16.02 48.78 32.18
N ASP A 231 16.35 49.67 31.25
CA ASP A 231 15.63 50.92 30.97
C ASP A 231 14.36 50.72 30.11
N GLY A 232 13.98 49.47 29.79
CA GLY A 232 12.82 49.13 28.98
C GLY A 232 12.96 49.38 27.47
N ARG A 233 14.03 50.04 27.03
CA ARG A 233 14.28 50.35 25.60
C ARG A 233 15.12 49.26 24.92
N VAL A 234 14.79 48.97 23.66
CA VAL A 234 15.55 48.02 22.81
C VAL A 234 16.75 48.73 22.19
N LYS A 235 17.93 48.11 22.26
CA LYS A 235 19.17 48.67 21.70
C LYS A 235 19.29 48.30 20.21
N ILE A 236 19.01 49.26 19.33
CA ILE A 236 19.00 49.11 17.86
C ILE A 236 20.30 48.48 17.32
N GLY A 237 21.45 48.80 17.90
CA GLY A 237 22.75 48.26 17.48
C GLY A 237 22.91 46.74 17.64
N ARG A 238 22.07 46.07 18.46
CA ARG A 238 22.11 44.62 18.61
C ARG A 238 21.41 43.89 17.47
N GLU A 239 20.36 44.49 16.93
CA GLU A 239 19.59 43.94 15.80
C GLU A 239 20.28 44.22 14.46
N SER A 240 20.87 45.42 14.32
CA SER A 240 21.52 45.84 13.08
C SER A 240 22.61 44.85 12.64
N ARG A 241 23.45 44.35 13.56
CA ARG A 241 24.51 43.37 13.24
C ARG A 241 23.96 42.06 12.64
N LEU A 242 22.91 41.49 13.21
CA LEU A 242 22.30 40.25 12.71
C LEU A 242 21.59 40.45 11.37
N LEU A 243 20.99 41.62 11.17
CA LEU A 243 20.38 41.99 9.90
C LEU A 243 21.43 42.16 8.80
N LEU A 244 22.57 42.79 9.11
CA LEU A 244 23.69 42.93 8.19
C LEU A 244 24.26 41.57 7.76
N GLU A 245 24.49 40.63 8.68
CA GLU A 245 24.94 39.27 8.35
C GLU A 245 23.94 38.53 7.43
N ARG A 246 22.63 38.77 7.61
CA ARG A 246 21.60 38.21 6.74
C ARG A 246 21.64 38.83 5.34
N VAL A 247 21.78 40.15 5.25
CA VAL A 247 21.91 40.88 3.98
C VAL A 247 23.16 40.42 3.24
N GLN A 248 24.31 40.34 3.92
CA GLN A 248 25.57 39.84 3.34
C GLN A 248 25.41 38.42 2.78
N ARG A 249 24.69 37.54 3.49
CA ARG A 249 24.40 36.17 3.02
C ARG A 249 23.47 36.13 1.81
N VAL A 250 22.54 37.07 1.67
CA VAL A 250 21.62 37.15 0.52
C VAL A 250 22.35 37.73 -0.69
N VAL A 251 23.10 38.81 -0.49
CA VAL A 251 23.88 39.47 -1.55
C VAL A 251 25.01 38.57 -2.05
N GLY A 252 25.75 37.87 -1.18
CA GLY A 252 26.81 36.93 -1.58
C GLY A 252 26.32 35.59 -2.17
N LYS A 253 25.01 35.39 -2.29
CA LYS A 253 24.38 34.25 -2.99
C LYS A 253 23.75 34.66 -4.32
N SER A 254 23.83 35.95 -4.66
CA SER A 254 23.45 36.51 -5.97
C SER A 254 24.69 36.58 -6.85
#